data_AF-A0A023X299-F1
#
_entry.id   AF-A0A023X299-F1
#
_cell.length_a   1.000
_cell.length_b   1.000
_cell.length_c   1.000
_cell.angle_alpha   90.00
_cell.angle_beta   90.00
_cell.angle_gamma   90.00
#
_symmetry.space_group_name_H-M   'P 1'
#
loop_
_entity.id
_entity.type
_entity.pdbx_description
1 polymer ?
#
loop_
_entity_poly.entity_id
_entity_poly.type
_entity_poly.pdbx_seq_one_letter_code
_entity_poly.pdbx_strand_id
1 'polypeptide(L)'
;MGTQRRAPSPRSGRFTGPGAFLVVAALGAFGLFGGLSLLLIGGLNTGLQGLVFGMALGVLPVPVYVSLALWLDRYEKEPGWMLVGAFAWGATVALFFSFVLNTASGITVGLLLGAPAGDFFASVVSAPIVEESMKGLALLILFFWKRDEFDGVVDGVVYAAMVGLGFAMVENFSYYGVALGEGGVAGGAAAFLVRGILTPFNHPLYTAMFGIGLGLARESGRTWVKVVAPVTGLTAAMTLHSLWNATSYLAPGLGGLALMISVLVLPPLAGVVFAVSLSLKREGRIIRENLRPELRSGLISEPEYEALGSVRGRLRSTMRAFFKGLSQWRSQRRFNQAASELAFHRHRAARGLSPPGDEAHYLDDLVRLRGRF
;
A
#
# COMPACT_ATOMS: atom_id res chain seq x y z
N MET A 1 -34.24 -40.77 -18.07
CA MET A 1 -33.26 -39.71 -18.37
C MET A 1 -33.89 -38.36 -18.03
N GLY A 2 -33.70 -37.88 -16.80
CA GLY A 2 -34.19 -36.57 -16.35
C GLY A 2 -32.99 -35.64 -16.17
N THR A 3 -32.87 -34.64 -17.03
CA THR A 3 -31.85 -33.60 -16.97
C THR A 3 -32.17 -32.63 -15.83
N GLN A 4 -31.63 -32.90 -14.64
CA GLN A 4 -31.62 -31.90 -13.56
C GLN A 4 -30.73 -30.72 -13.98
N ARG A 5 -31.37 -29.62 -14.38
CA ARG A 5 -30.72 -28.31 -14.53
C ARG A 5 -30.16 -27.90 -13.17
N ARG A 6 -28.83 -27.90 -13.02
CA ARG A 6 -28.16 -27.30 -11.86
C ARG A 6 -28.53 -25.82 -11.80
N ALA A 7 -29.10 -25.40 -10.66
CA ALA A 7 -29.29 -23.99 -10.36
C ALA A 7 -27.93 -23.29 -10.28
N PRO A 8 -27.80 -22.06 -10.81
CA PRO A 8 -26.58 -21.28 -10.66
C PRO A 8 -26.29 -21.03 -9.18
N SER A 9 -25.03 -21.19 -8.78
CA SER A 9 -24.56 -20.89 -7.43
C SER A 9 -24.79 -19.41 -7.10
N PRO A 10 -25.10 -19.08 -5.83
CA PRO A 10 -25.21 -17.69 -5.40
C PRO A 10 -23.84 -17.04 -5.54
N ARG A 11 -23.72 -16.13 -6.52
CA ARG A 11 -22.55 -15.27 -6.70
C ARG A 11 -22.25 -14.59 -5.36
N SER A 12 -21.01 -14.72 -4.88
CA SER A 12 -20.46 -13.87 -3.83
C SER A 12 -20.83 -12.41 -4.14
N GLY A 13 -21.34 -11.71 -3.13
CA GLY A 13 -22.06 -10.44 -3.25
C GLY A 13 -21.34 -9.43 -4.13
N ARG A 14 -21.69 -9.43 -5.42
CA ARG A 14 -21.39 -8.30 -6.30
C ARG A 14 -22.23 -7.15 -5.77
N PHE A 15 -21.56 -6.11 -5.32
CA PHE A 15 -22.12 -4.77 -5.10
C PHE A 15 -22.59 -4.19 -6.45
N THR A 16 -23.55 -4.84 -7.10
CA THR A 16 -24.15 -4.45 -8.39
C THR A 16 -25.55 -3.88 -8.22
N GLY A 17 -25.91 -3.50 -6.98
CA GLY A 17 -27.14 -2.76 -6.71
C GLY A 17 -26.95 -1.25 -6.96
N PRO A 18 -28.02 -0.49 -7.25
CA PRO A 18 -27.96 0.96 -7.43
C PRO A 18 -27.28 1.70 -6.27
N GLY A 19 -27.46 1.23 -5.03
CA GLY A 19 -26.81 1.81 -3.84
C GLY A 19 -25.29 1.69 -3.84
N ALA A 20 -24.74 0.59 -4.37
CA ALA A 20 -23.29 0.41 -4.50
C ALA A 20 -22.69 1.41 -5.47
N PHE A 21 -23.36 1.60 -6.60
CA PHE A 21 -22.97 2.56 -7.61
C PHE A 21 -22.99 3.99 -7.06
N LEU A 22 -24.05 4.35 -6.30
CA LEU A 22 -24.15 5.66 -5.66
C LEU A 22 -23.03 5.91 -4.65
N VAL A 23 -22.65 4.91 -3.84
CA VAL A 23 -21.54 5.05 -2.88
C VAL A 23 -20.22 5.25 -3.60
N VAL A 24 -19.91 4.46 -4.63
CA VAL A 24 -18.68 4.61 -5.42
C VAL A 24 -18.65 5.97 -6.14
N ALA A 25 -19.77 6.39 -6.73
CA ALA A 25 -19.89 7.69 -7.39
C ALA A 25 -19.71 8.84 -6.39
N ALA A 26 -20.30 8.75 -5.19
CA ALA A 26 -20.14 9.75 -4.15
C ALA A 26 -18.69 9.83 -3.65
N LEU A 27 -18.02 8.69 -3.43
CA LEU A 27 -16.61 8.65 -3.07
C LEU A 27 -15.72 9.23 -4.16
N GLY A 28 -16.01 8.93 -5.44
CA GLY A 28 -15.30 9.48 -6.59
C GLY A 28 -15.48 10.99 -6.73
N ALA A 29 -16.71 11.49 -6.61
CA ALA A 29 -17.02 12.91 -6.64
C ALA A 29 -16.36 13.66 -5.47
N PHE A 30 -16.37 13.05 -4.28
CA PHE A 30 -15.73 13.60 -3.10
C PHE A 30 -14.19 13.64 -3.25
N GLY A 31 -13.58 12.57 -3.74
CA GLY A 31 -12.14 12.54 -4.05
C GLY A 31 -11.76 13.60 -5.08
N LEU A 32 -12.57 13.77 -6.13
CA LEU A 32 -12.37 14.83 -7.14
C LEU A 32 -12.46 16.23 -6.51
N PHE A 33 -13.48 16.48 -5.69
CA PHE A 33 -13.64 17.75 -4.97
C PHE A 33 -12.44 18.04 -4.06
N GLY A 34 -12.01 17.05 -3.27
CA GLY A 34 -10.85 17.17 -2.40
C GLY A 34 -9.56 17.46 -3.20
N GLY A 35 -9.32 16.73 -4.29
CA GLY A 35 -8.17 16.94 -5.16
C GLY A 35 -8.16 18.33 -5.81
N LEU A 36 -9.29 18.78 -6.37
CA LEU A 36 -9.40 20.12 -6.95
C LEU A 36 -9.23 21.22 -5.90
N SER A 37 -9.76 21.03 -4.69
CA SER A 37 -9.59 21.96 -3.58
C SER A 37 -8.12 22.07 -3.18
N LEU A 38 -7.41 20.95 -3.08
CA LEU A 38 -5.97 20.93 -2.77
C LEU A 38 -5.13 21.60 -3.85
N LEU A 39 -5.46 21.41 -5.14
CA LEU A 39 -4.78 22.09 -6.25
C LEU A 39 -5.04 23.60 -6.22
N LEU A 40 -6.27 24.02 -5.94
CA LEU A 40 -6.61 25.44 -5.79
C LEU A 40 -5.85 26.06 -4.62
N ILE A 41 -5.89 25.44 -3.45
CA ILE A 41 -5.18 25.91 -2.24
C ILE A 41 -3.67 25.97 -2.51
N GLY A 42 -3.08 24.92 -3.08
CA GLY A 42 -1.67 24.88 -3.44
C GLY A 42 -1.29 26.00 -4.42
N GLY A 43 -2.13 26.26 -5.43
CA GLY A 43 -1.93 27.34 -6.39
C GLY A 43 -2.04 28.74 -5.77
N LEU A 44 -2.96 28.92 -4.82
CA LEU A 44 -3.09 30.17 -4.06
C LEU A 44 -1.87 30.40 -3.14
N ASN A 45 -1.35 29.34 -2.53
CA ASN A 45 -0.23 29.42 -1.58
C ASN A 45 1.15 29.56 -2.26
N THR A 46 1.34 28.91 -3.42
CA THR A 46 2.65 28.82 -4.09
C THR A 46 2.73 29.57 -5.41
N GLY A 47 1.61 30.13 -5.87
CA GLY A 47 1.47 30.63 -7.23
C GLY A 47 1.46 29.51 -8.28
N LEU A 48 1.09 29.86 -9.52
CA LEU A 48 1.03 28.88 -10.61
C LEU A 48 2.39 28.23 -10.89
N GLN A 49 3.47 29.01 -10.85
CA GLN A 49 4.82 28.51 -11.09
C GLN A 49 5.25 27.50 -10.01
N GLY A 50 5.03 27.81 -8.74
CA GLY A 50 5.34 26.91 -7.62
C GLY A 50 4.55 25.63 -7.69
N LEU A 51 3.24 25.72 -7.98
CA LEU A 51 2.38 24.55 -8.14
C LEU A 51 2.84 23.64 -9.29
N VAL A 52 3.09 24.19 -10.48
CA VAL A 52 3.52 23.39 -11.64
C VAL A 52 4.89 22.75 -11.39
N PHE A 53 5.83 23.49 -10.80
CA PHE A 53 7.14 22.97 -10.41
C PHE A 53 7.00 21.82 -9.41
N GLY A 54 6.20 22.01 -8.36
CA GLY A 54 5.94 21.00 -7.34
C GLY A 54 5.25 19.76 -7.89
N MET A 55 4.29 19.93 -8.79
CA MET A 55 3.63 18.82 -9.49
C MET A 55 4.62 18.00 -10.33
N ALA A 56 5.47 18.68 -11.11
CA ALA A 56 6.45 18.01 -11.95
C ALA A 56 7.40 17.14 -11.11
N LEU A 57 7.96 17.69 -10.03
CA LEU A 57 8.88 16.96 -9.15
C LEU A 57 8.18 15.94 -8.25
N GLY A 58 6.95 16.21 -7.81
CA GLY A 58 6.18 15.31 -6.95
C GLY A 58 5.71 14.05 -7.66
N VAL A 59 5.34 14.15 -8.94
CA VAL A 59 4.92 13.00 -9.77
C VAL A 59 6.12 12.19 -10.24
N LEU A 60 7.25 12.85 -10.54
CA LEU A 60 8.43 12.23 -11.16
C LEU A 60 8.87 10.89 -10.53
N PRO A 61 9.00 10.76 -9.20
CA PRO A 61 9.49 9.52 -8.61
C PRO A 61 8.40 8.48 -8.31
N VAL A 62 7.11 8.84 -8.43
CA VAL A 62 5.98 7.96 -8.10
C VAL A 62 6.00 6.63 -8.85
N PRO A 63 6.26 6.58 -10.18
CA PRO A 63 6.31 5.29 -10.89
C PRO A 63 7.37 4.35 -10.33
N VAL A 64 8.51 4.88 -9.87
CA VAL A 64 9.58 4.08 -9.26
C VAL A 64 9.12 3.53 -7.92
N TYR A 65 8.56 4.37 -7.05
CA TYR A 65 8.15 3.93 -5.71
C TYR A 65 6.93 3.03 -5.71
N VAL A 66 5.96 3.26 -6.60
CA VAL A 66 4.86 2.32 -6.83
C VAL A 66 5.42 0.98 -7.32
N SER A 67 6.36 0.98 -8.26
CA SER A 67 6.99 -0.26 -8.72
C SER A 67 7.71 -1.01 -7.60
N LEU A 68 8.35 -0.30 -6.66
CA LEU A 68 8.98 -0.91 -5.49
C LEU A 68 7.96 -1.47 -4.50
N ALA A 69 6.86 -0.76 -4.24
CA ALA A 69 5.78 -1.24 -3.38
C ALA A 69 5.15 -2.52 -3.94
N LEU A 70 4.82 -2.53 -5.23
CA LEU A 70 4.27 -3.70 -5.94
C LEU A 70 5.28 -4.84 -6.13
N TRP A 71 6.57 -4.59 -5.86
CA TRP A 71 7.60 -5.63 -5.89
C TRP A 71 7.68 -6.41 -4.57
N LEU A 72 7.11 -5.88 -3.48
CA LEU A 72 7.06 -6.56 -2.18
C LEU A 72 6.18 -7.80 -2.24
N ASP A 73 5.04 -7.70 -2.91
CA ASP A 73 4.13 -8.81 -3.12
C ASP A 73 4.58 -9.69 -4.32
N ARG A 74 4.87 -10.95 -3.99
CA ARG A 74 5.46 -11.92 -4.93
C ARG A 74 4.55 -13.09 -5.26
N TYR A 75 3.60 -13.36 -4.37
CA TYR A 75 2.85 -14.60 -4.41
C TYR A 75 1.44 -14.38 -4.93
N GLU A 76 0.75 -13.31 -4.53
CA GLU A 76 -0.65 -13.06 -4.89
C GLU A 76 -0.87 -11.59 -5.21
N LYS A 77 -0.88 -11.25 -6.51
CA LYS A 77 -0.97 -9.85 -6.93
C LYS A 77 -2.32 -9.23 -6.60
N GLU A 78 -2.27 -8.13 -5.88
CA GLU A 78 -3.44 -7.30 -5.57
C GLU A 78 -4.17 -6.78 -6.83
N PRO A 79 -5.51 -6.65 -6.78
CA PRO A 79 -6.28 -6.07 -7.86
C PRO A 79 -5.90 -4.61 -8.13
N GLY A 80 -5.52 -4.31 -9.37
CA GLY A 80 -5.02 -2.98 -9.76
C GLY A 80 -5.97 -1.81 -9.41
N TRP A 81 -7.28 -2.02 -9.49
CA TRP A 81 -8.26 -0.98 -9.15
C TRP A 81 -8.29 -0.66 -7.64
N MET A 82 -7.98 -1.63 -6.77
CA MET A 82 -7.87 -1.41 -5.32
C MET A 82 -6.60 -0.62 -5.00
N LEU A 83 -5.49 -0.95 -5.67
CA LEU A 83 -4.23 -0.21 -5.55
C LEU A 83 -4.39 1.24 -6.01
N VAL A 84 -5.07 1.47 -7.14
CA VAL A 84 -5.41 2.82 -7.63
C VAL A 84 -6.35 3.53 -6.66
N GLY A 85 -7.37 2.85 -6.12
CA GLY A 85 -8.28 3.41 -5.12
C GLY A 85 -7.56 3.81 -3.83
N ALA A 86 -6.65 2.98 -3.33
CA ALA A 86 -5.82 3.26 -2.16
C ALA A 86 -4.92 4.48 -2.38
N PHE A 87 -4.23 4.53 -3.53
CA PHE A 87 -3.42 5.68 -3.91
C PHE A 87 -4.26 6.96 -4.04
N ALA A 88 -5.39 6.88 -4.72
CA ALA A 88 -6.30 8.02 -4.91
C ALA A 88 -6.86 8.52 -3.57
N TRP A 89 -7.21 7.63 -2.64
CA TRP A 89 -7.64 7.99 -1.30
C TRP A 89 -6.58 8.81 -0.56
N GLY A 90 -5.33 8.33 -0.57
CA GLY A 90 -4.20 9.05 0.02
C GLY A 90 -4.02 10.44 -0.60
N ALA A 91 -4.02 10.52 -1.93
CA ALA A 91 -3.81 11.74 -2.70
C ALA A 91 -4.94 12.78 -2.56
N THR A 92 -6.15 12.37 -2.17
CA THR A 92 -7.33 13.24 -2.16
C THR A 92 -7.97 13.30 -0.79
N VAL A 93 -8.77 12.30 -0.42
CA VAL A 93 -9.59 12.25 0.79
C VAL A 93 -8.73 12.44 2.04
N ALA A 94 -7.67 11.65 2.17
CA ALA A 94 -6.85 11.69 3.37
C ALA A 94 -6.14 13.04 3.53
N LEU A 95 -5.52 13.54 2.47
CA LEU A 95 -4.81 14.81 2.50
C LEU A 95 -5.76 16.00 2.68
N PHE A 96 -6.93 16.00 2.04
CA PHE A 96 -7.92 17.07 2.17
C PHE A 96 -8.42 17.23 3.61
N PHE A 97 -8.89 16.14 4.23
CA PHE A 97 -9.37 16.20 5.61
C PHE A 97 -8.24 16.53 6.59
N SER A 98 -7.03 16.02 6.34
CA SER A 98 -5.88 16.35 7.17
C SER A 98 -5.54 17.82 7.09
N PHE A 99 -5.51 18.39 5.89
CA PHE A 99 -5.29 19.83 5.71
C PHE A 99 -6.31 20.66 6.49
N VAL A 100 -7.61 20.36 6.37
CA VAL A 100 -8.68 21.11 7.06
C VAL A 100 -8.55 21.01 8.57
N LEU A 101 -8.39 19.79 9.10
CA LEU A 101 -8.37 19.55 10.55
C LEU A 101 -7.07 20.05 11.19
N ASN A 102 -5.92 19.90 10.54
CA ASN A 102 -4.64 20.41 11.02
C ASN A 102 -4.60 21.94 11.02
N THR A 103 -5.19 22.57 10.00
CA THR A 103 -5.29 24.03 9.94
C THR A 103 -6.20 24.54 11.06
N ALA A 104 -7.38 23.94 11.22
CA ALA A 104 -8.33 24.33 12.27
C ALA A 104 -7.74 24.15 13.68
N SER A 105 -7.04 23.04 13.93
CA SER A 105 -6.41 22.78 15.23
C SER A 105 -5.24 23.74 15.50
N GLY A 106 -4.41 24.02 14.49
CA GLY A 106 -3.33 25.00 14.56
C GLY A 106 -3.82 26.41 14.86
N ILE A 107 -4.87 26.87 14.17
CA ILE A 107 -5.51 28.17 14.44
C ILE A 107 -6.04 28.22 15.88
N THR A 108 -6.74 27.18 16.33
CA THR A 108 -7.32 27.13 17.67
C THR A 108 -6.25 27.25 18.75
N VAL A 109 -5.17 26.48 18.64
CA VAL A 109 -4.04 26.56 19.58
C VAL A 109 -3.30 27.89 19.45
N GLY A 110 -3.14 28.40 18.22
CA GLY A 110 -2.50 29.68 17.94
C GLY A 110 -3.23 30.87 18.56
N LEU A 111 -4.56 30.84 18.60
CA LEU A 111 -5.37 31.87 19.26
C LEU A 111 -5.22 31.85 20.79
N LEU A 112 -4.91 30.70 21.39
CA LEU A 112 -4.77 30.53 22.84
C LEU A 112 -3.34 30.76 23.33
N LEU A 113 -2.34 30.29 22.59
CA LEU A 113 -0.95 30.18 23.02
C LEU A 113 0.04 30.93 22.10
N GLY A 114 -0.45 31.58 21.04
CA GLY A 114 0.36 32.31 20.05
C GLY A 114 0.66 31.47 18.80
N ALA A 115 0.85 32.16 17.65
CA ALA A 115 1.01 31.52 16.35
C ALA A 115 2.12 30.44 16.28
N PRO A 116 3.35 30.65 16.83
CA PRO A 116 4.38 29.62 16.79
C PRO A 116 3.99 28.32 17.53
N ALA A 117 3.23 28.43 18.62
CA ALA A 117 2.73 27.27 19.35
C ALA A 117 1.64 26.54 18.56
N GLY A 118 0.79 27.30 17.85
CA GLY A 118 -0.19 26.77 16.91
C GLY A 118 0.45 25.97 15.77
N ASP A 119 1.47 26.54 15.13
CA ASP A 119 2.20 25.89 14.02
C ASP A 119 2.91 24.61 14.48
N PHE A 120 3.59 24.67 15.63
CA PHE A 120 4.23 23.50 16.23
C PHE A 120 3.21 22.41 16.57
N PHE A 121 2.09 22.76 17.20
CA PHE A 121 1.04 21.79 17.53
C PHE A 121 0.44 21.16 16.27
N ALA A 122 0.12 21.98 15.26
CA ALA A 122 -0.44 21.52 14.00
C ALA A 122 0.50 20.52 13.31
N SER A 123 1.79 20.84 13.24
CA SER A 123 2.78 19.99 12.55
C SER A 123 3.19 18.77 13.36
N VAL A 124 3.42 18.89 14.67
CA VAL A 124 4.04 17.82 15.48
C VAL A 124 3.00 16.90 16.15
N VAL A 125 1.81 17.41 16.45
CA VAL A 125 0.77 16.66 17.17
C VAL A 125 -0.43 16.38 16.26
N SER A 126 -1.05 17.43 15.70
CA SER A 126 -2.27 17.26 14.90
C SER A 126 -2.01 16.45 13.64
N ALA A 127 -1.00 16.83 12.84
CA ALA A 127 -0.71 16.19 11.57
C ALA A 127 -0.47 14.69 11.69
N PRO A 128 0.43 14.20 12.56
CA PRO A 128 0.62 12.77 12.76
C PRO A 128 -0.64 12.00 13.16
N ILE A 129 -1.45 12.57 14.07
CA ILE A 129 -2.68 11.92 14.52
C ILE A 129 -3.72 11.88 13.39
N VAL A 130 -4.00 13.03 12.79
CA VAL A 130 -5.05 13.17 11.78
C VAL A 130 -4.66 12.44 10.51
N GLU A 131 -3.45 12.66 10.01
CA GLU A 131 -3.01 12.10 8.73
C GLU A 131 -2.93 10.58 8.77
N GLU A 132 -2.29 10.00 9.79
CA GLU A 132 -2.20 8.55 9.89
C GLU A 132 -3.57 7.91 10.15
N SER A 133 -4.48 8.60 10.83
CA SER A 133 -5.87 8.15 10.98
C SER A 133 -6.63 8.18 9.65
N MET A 134 -6.49 9.25 8.87
CA MET A 134 -7.18 9.41 7.59
C MET A 134 -6.63 8.45 6.52
N LYS A 135 -5.31 8.18 6.52
CA LYS A 135 -4.69 7.14 5.70
C LYS A 135 -5.14 5.75 6.18
N GLY A 136 -5.12 5.53 7.49
CA GLY A 136 -5.57 4.29 8.11
C GLY A 136 -7.03 3.94 7.84
N LEU A 137 -7.91 4.95 7.67
CA LEU A 137 -9.31 4.73 7.32
C LEU A 137 -9.46 3.99 5.98
N ALA A 138 -8.61 4.26 4.98
CA ALA A 138 -8.60 3.46 3.76
C ALA A 138 -8.26 1.99 4.02
N LEU A 139 -7.26 1.74 4.87
CA LEU A 139 -6.88 0.37 5.23
C LEU A 139 -8.00 -0.34 5.99
N LEU A 140 -8.70 0.35 6.89
CA LEU A 140 -9.86 -0.21 7.59
C LEU A 140 -11.01 -0.53 6.63
N ILE A 141 -11.29 0.35 5.67
CA ILE A 141 -12.30 0.10 4.63
C ILE A 141 -11.95 -1.18 3.87
N LEU A 142 -10.71 -1.28 3.36
CA LEU A 142 -10.26 -2.47 2.62
C LEU A 142 -10.29 -3.72 3.49
N PHE A 143 -9.80 -3.63 4.72
CA PHE A 143 -9.78 -4.72 5.69
C PHE A 143 -11.19 -5.26 5.98
N PHE A 144 -12.19 -4.41 6.19
CA PHE A 144 -13.54 -4.89 6.47
C PHE A 144 -14.32 -5.31 5.22
N TRP A 145 -14.12 -4.63 4.09
CA TRP A 145 -14.88 -4.84 2.86
C TRP A 145 -14.34 -5.98 1.99
N LYS A 146 -13.02 -6.12 1.86
CA LYS A 146 -12.33 -7.05 0.95
C LYS A 146 -11.43 -8.01 1.72
N ARG A 147 -12.07 -8.91 2.46
CA ARG A 147 -11.39 -9.90 3.32
C ARG A 147 -10.67 -11.00 2.53
N ASP A 148 -11.04 -11.16 1.27
CA ASP A 148 -10.47 -12.06 0.28
C ASP A 148 -9.16 -11.52 -0.34
N GLU A 149 -8.97 -10.20 -0.32
CA GLU A 149 -7.80 -9.51 -0.88
C GLU A 149 -6.89 -8.92 0.20
N PHE A 150 -7.44 -8.56 1.38
CA PHE A 150 -6.65 -8.16 2.56
C PHE A 150 -6.61 -9.35 3.53
N ASP A 151 -5.75 -10.33 3.22
CA ASP A 151 -5.67 -11.60 3.92
C ASP A 151 -4.37 -11.82 4.75
N GLY A 152 -3.38 -10.93 4.60
CA GLY A 152 -2.11 -11.01 5.33
C GLY A 152 -1.35 -9.69 5.58
N VAL A 153 -0.13 -9.84 6.10
CA VAL A 153 0.81 -8.73 6.41
C VAL A 153 1.34 -8.06 5.14
N VAL A 154 1.61 -8.81 4.08
CA VAL A 154 2.13 -8.28 2.81
C VAL A 154 1.13 -7.29 2.20
N ASP A 155 -0.13 -7.70 2.08
CA ASP A 155 -1.24 -6.91 1.55
C ASP A 155 -1.40 -5.61 2.34
N GLY A 156 -1.39 -5.72 3.68
CA GLY A 156 -1.47 -4.57 4.57
C GLY A 156 -0.35 -3.56 4.34
N VAL A 157 0.89 -4.03 4.10
CA VAL A 157 2.04 -3.17 3.77
C VAL A 157 1.90 -2.57 2.36
N VAL A 158 1.45 -3.34 1.38
CA VAL A 158 1.28 -2.86 0.00
C VAL A 158 0.19 -1.79 -0.09
N TYR A 159 -0.99 -2.03 0.49
CA TYR A 159 -2.06 -1.04 0.53
C TYR A 159 -1.64 0.21 1.33
N ALA A 160 -0.98 0.04 2.48
CA ALA A 160 -0.43 1.16 3.25
C ALA A 160 0.56 1.99 2.43
N ALA A 161 1.46 1.33 1.69
CA ALA A 161 2.41 2.00 0.83
C ALA A 161 1.71 2.77 -0.28
N MET A 162 0.68 2.21 -0.92
CA MET A 162 -0.08 2.92 -1.96
C MET A 162 -0.78 4.16 -1.41
N VAL A 163 -1.45 4.07 -0.25
CA VAL A 163 -2.08 5.21 0.41
C VAL A 163 -1.03 6.28 0.77
N GLY A 164 0.08 5.87 1.40
CA GLY A 164 1.16 6.76 1.79
C GLY A 164 1.84 7.45 0.61
N LEU A 165 2.05 6.74 -0.50
CA LEU A 165 2.64 7.31 -1.73
C LEU A 165 1.71 8.34 -2.39
N GLY A 166 0.40 8.06 -2.45
CA GLY A 166 -0.58 9.01 -2.97
C GLY A 166 -0.62 10.28 -2.14
N PHE A 167 -0.65 10.13 -0.81
CA PHE A 167 -0.60 11.26 0.12
C PHE A 167 0.68 12.09 -0.06
N ALA A 168 1.84 11.43 -0.02
CA ALA A 168 3.14 12.08 -0.17
C ALA A 168 3.28 12.83 -1.50
N MET A 169 2.75 12.28 -2.59
CA MET A 169 2.81 12.91 -3.91
C MET A 169 2.17 14.29 -3.89
N VAL A 170 0.92 14.39 -3.46
CA VAL A 170 0.17 15.66 -3.51
C VAL A 170 0.65 16.63 -2.44
N GLU A 171 1.02 16.13 -1.26
CA GLU A 171 1.62 16.96 -0.22
C GLU A 171 2.91 17.63 -0.72
N ASN A 172 3.77 16.87 -1.42
CA ASN A 172 5.03 17.38 -1.96
C ASN A 172 4.85 18.48 -3.01
N PHE A 173 3.69 18.59 -3.66
CA PHE A 173 3.44 19.70 -4.59
C PHE A 173 3.57 21.05 -3.88
N SER A 174 2.97 21.16 -2.69
CA SER A 174 3.03 22.38 -1.89
C SER A 174 4.42 22.59 -1.29
N TYR A 175 5.06 21.54 -0.73
CA TYR A 175 6.40 21.69 -0.13
C TYR A 175 7.45 22.14 -1.15
N TYR A 176 7.44 21.58 -2.36
CA TYR A 176 8.38 21.99 -3.41
C TYR A 176 8.08 23.38 -3.95
N GLY A 177 6.80 23.74 -4.08
CA GLY A 177 6.38 25.08 -4.50
C GLY A 177 6.76 26.16 -3.50
N VAL A 178 6.55 25.93 -2.20
CA VAL A 178 6.97 26.85 -1.12
C VAL A 178 8.49 26.99 -1.11
N ALA A 179 9.24 25.88 -1.16
CA ALA A 179 10.69 25.91 -1.18
C ALA A 179 11.26 26.61 -2.44
N LEU A 180 10.56 26.53 -3.57
CA LEU A 180 10.88 27.31 -4.78
C LEU A 180 10.69 28.80 -4.54
N GLY A 181 9.61 29.21 -3.87
CA GLY A 181 9.35 30.62 -3.54
C GLY A 181 10.38 31.20 -2.58
N GLU A 182 10.83 30.44 -1.59
CA GLU A 182 11.77 30.88 -0.57
C GLU A 182 13.23 30.85 -1.04
N GLY A 183 13.64 29.82 -1.79
CA GLY A 183 15.04 29.55 -2.15
C GLY A 183 15.31 29.42 -3.64
N GLY A 184 14.36 29.79 -4.50
CA GLY A 184 14.45 29.59 -5.94
C GLY A 184 14.58 28.12 -6.33
N VAL A 185 15.11 27.86 -7.53
CA VAL A 185 15.31 26.49 -8.04
C VAL A 185 16.17 25.64 -7.09
N ALA A 186 17.16 26.24 -6.43
CA ALA A 186 18.01 25.55 -5.47
C ALA A 186 17.21 25.08 -4.24
N GLY A 187 16.34 25.93 -3.69
CA GLY A 187 15.45 25.56 -2.57
C GLY A 187 14.49 24.44 -2.94
N GLY A 188 13.82 24.56 -4.09
CA GLY A 188 12.94 23.52 -4.62
C GLY A 188 13.66 22.18 -4.85
N ALA A 189 14.87 22.22 -5.44
CA ALA A 189 15.70 21.03 -5.67
C ALA A 189 16.19 20.40 -4.36
N ALA A 190 16.54 21.20 -3.36
CA ALA A 190 16.92 20.71 -2.03
C ALA A 190 15.74 20.01 -1.32
N ALA A 191 14.55 20.61 -1.38
CA ALA A 191 13.34 19.98 -0.85
C ALA A 191 13.03 18.65 -1.56
N PHE A 192 13.17 18.60 -2.89
CA PHE A 192 13.03 17.37 -3.67
C PHE A 192 14.08 16.32 -3.31
N LEU A 193 15.35 16.70 -3.12
CA LEU A 193 16.39 15.77 -2.70
C LEU A 193 16.05 15.14 -1.34
N VAL A 194 15.69 15.95 -0.36
CA VAL A 194 15.37 15.46 0.99
C VAL A 194 14.10 14.60 0.95
N ARG A 195 12.98 15.18 0.54
CA ARG A 195 11.66 14.53 0.65
C ARG A 195 11.41 13.48 -0.43
N GLY A 196 11.87 13.76 -1.64
CA GLY A 196 11.62 12.97 -2.83
C GLY A 196 12.64 11.86 -3.08
N ILE A 197 13.86 11.94 -2.55
CA ILE A 197 14.93 10.95 -2.81
C ILE A 197 15.48 10.32 -1.53
N LEU A 198 15.80 11.11 -0.51
CA LEU A 198 16.39 10.61 0.73
C LEU A 198 15.34 10.01 1.68
N THR A 199 14.13 10.57 1.70
CA THR A 199 13.06 10.16 2.61
C THR A 199 11.73 9.82 1.92
N PRO A 200 11.72 9.20 0.71
CA PRO A 200 10.50 8.99 -0.07
C PRO A 200 9.53 8.01 0.60
N PHE A 201 10.05 7.19 1.51
CA PHE A 201 9.31 6.14 2.17
C PHE A 201 8.68 6.55 3.48
N ASN A 202 8.85 7.79 3.97
CA ASN A 202 8.34 8.18 5.30
C ASN A 202 6.84 7.90 5.45
N HIS A 203 6.00 8.50 4.61
CA HIS A 203 4.55 8.26 4.63
C HIS A 203 4.18 6.78 4.43
N PRO A 204 4.70 6.08 3.39
CA PRO A 204 4.52 4.63 3.27
C PRO A 204 4.91 3.83 4.50
N LEU A 205 6.02 4.19 5.14
CA LEU A 205 6.62 3.49 6.28
C LEU A 205 5.79 3.67 7.55
N TYR A 206 5.31 4.89 7.82
CA TYR A 206 4.45 5.18 8.97
C TYR A 206 3.14 4.40 8.82
N THR A 207 2.45 4.58 7.71
CA THR A 207 1.17 3.91 7.46
C THR A 207 1.34 2.38 7.40
N ALA A 208 2.49 1.85 6.96
CA ALA A 208 2.78 0.41 6.99
C ALA A 208 2.81 -0.18 8.41
N MET A 209 3.11 0.59 9.45
CA MET A 209 3.00 0.10 10.84
C MET A 209 1.57 -0.34 11.15
N PHE A 210 0.59 0.46 10.72
CA PHE A 210 -0.83 0.11 10.87
C PHE A 210 -1.23 -1.05 9.94
N GLY A 211 -0.73 -1.04 8.70
CA GLY A 211 -0.91 -2.14 7.75
C GLY A 211 -0.45 -3.50 8.29
N ILE A 212 0.74 -3.55 8.92
CA ILE A 212 1.26 -4.74 9.59
C ILE A 212 0.34 -5.16 10.74
N GLY A 213 -0.10 -4.23 11.56
CA GLY A 213 -1.03 -4.49 12.67
C GLY A 213 -2.33 -5.14 12.20
N LEU A 214 -2.91 -4.63 11.11
CA LEU A 214 -4.10 -5.20 10.47
C LEU A 214 -3.83 -6.58 9.85
N GLY A 215 -2.69 -6.77 9.17
CA GLY A 215 -2.31 -8.08 8.63
C GLY A 215 -2.16 -9.14 9.72
N LEU A 216 -1.49 -8.81 10.83
CA LEU A 216 -1.38 -9.70 11.99
C LEU A 216 -2.75 -10.02 12.61
N ALA A 217 -3.66 -9.04 12.66
CA ALA A 217 -5.03 -9.27 13.11
C ALA A 217 -5.79 -10.25 12.19
N ARG A 218 -5.60 -10.15 10.87
CA ARG A 218 -6.21 -11.05 9.88
C ARG A 218 -5.72 -12.49 10.00
N GLU A 219 -4.42 -12.65 10.19
CA GLU A 219 -3.77 -13.96 10.24
C GLU A 219 -3.98 -14.68 11.58
N SER A 220 -4.35 -13.95 12.64
CA SER A 220 -4.46 -14.50 13.99
C SER A 220 -5.83 -15.06 14.32
N GLY A 221 -5.85 -16.23 14.98
CA GLY A 221 -7.06 -16.78 15.61
C GLY A 221 -7.39 -16.16 16.98
N ARG A 222 -6.45 -15.42 17.59
CA ARG A 222 -6.58 -14.91 18.96
C ARG A 222 -7.23 -13.53 18.98
N THR A 223 -8.35 -13.38 19.68
CA THR A 223 -9.12 -12.12 19.74
C THR A 223 -8.31 -10.92 20.22
N TRP A 224 -7.42 -11.10 21.19
CA TRP A 224 -6.61 -9.99 21.70
C TRP A 224 -5.64 -9.44 20.64
N VAL A 225 -5.06 -10.28 19.79
CA VAL A 225 -4.17 -9.85 18.69
C VAL A 225 -4.93 -9.00 17.68
N LYS A 226 -6.21 -9.34 17.44
CA LYS A 226 -7.08 -8.61 16.51
C LYS A 226 -7.36 -7.17 16.93
N VAL A 227 -7.16 -6.85 18.19
CA VAL A 227 -7.35 -5.50 18.74
C VAL A 227 -6.01 -4.82 19.00
N VAL A 228 -5.10 -5.51 19.68
CA VAL A 228 -3.82 -4.94 20.10
C VAL A 228 -2.93 -4.63 18.90
N ALA A 229 -2.79 -5.55 17.93
CA ALA A 229 -1.86 -5.34 16.82
C ALA A 229 -2.22 -4.12 15.94
N PRO A 230 -3.48 -3.91 15.52
CA PRO A 230 -3.86 -2.70 14.79
C PRO A 230 -3.67 -1.42 15.62
N VAL A 231 -4.06 -1.41 16.90
CA VAL A 231 -3.89 -0.24 17.76
C VAL A 231 -2.42 0.11 17.93
N THR A 232 -1.57 -0.87 18.25
CA THR A 232 -0.12 -0.67 18.35
C THR A 232 0.47 -0.18 17.03
N GLY A 233 0.03 -0.73 15.89
CA GLY A 233 0.48 -0.29 14.57
C GLY A 233 0.12 1.16 14.27
N LEU A 234 -1.11 1.59 14.57
CA LEU A 234 -1.53 2.98 14.37
C LEU A 234 -0.79 3.94 15.31
N THR A 235 -0.66 3.60 16.59
CA THR A 235 0.10 4.41 17.55
C THR A 235 1.57 4.53 17.14
N ALA A 236 2.18 3.44 16.64
CA ALA A 236 3.54 3.48 16.12
C ALA A 236 3.66 4.39 14.88
N ALA A 237 2.69 4.35 13.96
CA ALA A 237 2.63 5.25 12.80
C ALA A 237 2.63 6.72 13.23
N MET A 238 1.71 7.09 14.14
CA MET A 238 1.59 8.44 14.68
C MET A 238 2.86 8.87 15.42
N THR A 239 3.44 7.97 16.23
CA THR A 239 4.65 8.28 17.00
C THR A 239 5.85 8.53 16.09
N LEU A 240 6.09 7.67 15.10
CA LEU A 240 7.20 7.84 14.15
C LEU A 240 7.06 9.15 13.37
N HIS A 241 5.84 9.48 12.93
CA HIS A 241 5.56 10.71 12.22
C HIS A 241 5.73 11.94 13.14
N SER A 242 5.21 11.93 14.37
CA SER A 242 5.45 12.99 15.35
C SER A 242 6.93 13.20 15.65
N LEU A 243 7.69 12.11 15.83
CA LEU A 243 9.13 12.20 16.06
C LEU A 243 9.86 12.78 14.86
N TRP A 244 9.46 12.45 13.64
CA TRP A 244 10.01 13.04 12.42
C TRP A 244 9.79 14.55 12.37
N ASN A 245 8.55 14.99 12.59
CA ASN A 245 8.19 16.41 12.55
C ASN A 245 8.88 17.17 13.69
N ALA A 246 8.84 16.66 14.93
CA ALA A 246 9.52 17.26 16.07
C ALA A 246 11.03 17.43 15.82
N THR A 247 11.68 16.38 15.32
CA THR A 247 13.13 16.42 15.07
C THR A 247 13.50 17.40 13.96
N SER A 248 12.64 17.56 12.94
CA SER A 248 12.84 18.55 11.87
C SER A 248 12.86 19.99 12.41
N TYR A 249 12.07 20.29 13.46
CA TYR A 249 12.11 21.58 14.14
C TYR A 249 13.34 21.74 15.05
N LEU A 250 13.67 20.70 15.82
CA LEU A 250 14.67 20.78 16.89
C LEU A 250 16.11 20.62 16.40
N ALA A 251 16.32 19.91 15.30
CA ALA A 251 17.63 19.61 14.74
C ALA A 251 17.64 19.82 13.21
N PRO A 252 17.53 21.08 12.73
CA PRO A 252 17.62 21.35 11.31
C PRO A 252 19.05 21.10 10.78
N GLY A 253 19.15 20.84 9.48
CA GLY A 253 20.43 20.66 8.78
C GLY A 253 20.88 19.20 8.65
N LEU A 254 22.06 19.00 8.05
CA LEU A 254 22.53 17.67 7.62
C LEU A 254 22.76 16.69 8.76
N GLY A 255 23.23 17.17 9.92
CA GLY A 255 23.45 16.32 11.10
C GLY A 255 22.13 15.77 11.66
N GLY A 256 21.11 16.63 11.77
CA GLY A 256 19.77 16.20 12.19
C GLY A 256 19.11 15.30 11.17
N LEU A 257 19.23 15.60 9.87
CA LEU A 257 18.75 14.71 8.81
C LEU A 257 19.40 13.32 8.87
N ALA A 258 20.72 13.26 9.07
CA ALA A 258 21.43 11.99 9.23
C ALA A 258 20.92 11.20 10.45
N LEU A 259 20.73 11.87 11.60
CA LEU A 259 20.14 11.26 12.79
C LEU A 259 18.73 10.71 12.52
N MET A 260 17.88 11.50 11.87
CA MET A 260 16.51 11.11 11.54
C MET A 260 16.48 9.89 10.60
N ILE A 261 17.32 9.86 9.56
CA ILE A 261 17.42 8.70 8.68
C ILE A 261 17.89 7.46 9.47
N SER A 262 18.93 7.64 10.28
CA SER A 262 19.58 6.54 11.02
C SER A 262 18.68 5.90 12.07
N VAL A 263 17.83 6.70 12.72
CA VAL A 263 17.03 6.28 13.87
C VAL A 263 15.55 6.11 13.53
N LEU A 264 14.98 7.02 12.74
CA LEU A 264 13.54 7.06 12.46
C LEU A 264 13.14 6.42 11.12
N VAL A 265 14.09 6.17 10.21
CA VAL A 265 13.80 5.57 8.90
C VAL A 265 14.37 4.16 8.79
N LEU A 266 15.68 3.99 8.95
CA LEU A 266 16.33 2.69 8.70
C LEU A 266 15.83 1.56 9.62
N PRO A 267 15.68 1.75 10.96
CA PRO A 267 15.21 0.67 11.82
C PRO A 267 13.75 0.27 11.57
N PRO A 268 12.77 1.19 11.46
CA PRO A 268 11.41 0.80 11.11
C PRO A 268 11.33 0.17 9.71
N LEU A 269 12.10 0.66 8.73
CA LEU A 269 12.15 0.07 7.39
C LEU A 269 12.69 -1.37 7.45
N ALA A 270 13.76 -1.62 8.22
CA ALA A 270 14.26 -2.96 8.45
C ALA A 270 13.19 -3.85 9.12
N GLY A 271 12.42 -3.29 10.07
CA GLY A 271 11.27 -3.95 10.68
C GLY A 271 10.20 -4.36 9.66
N VAL A 272 9.81 -3.46 8.74
CA VAL A 272 8.86 -3.78 7.65
C VAL A 272 9.41 -4.88 6.75
N VAL A 273 10.66 -4.73 6.29
CA VAL A 273 11.31 -5.73 5.44
C VAL A 273 11.38 -7.09 6.13
N PHE A 274 11.66 -7.11 7.43
CA PHE A 274 11.65 -8.33 8.23
C PHE A 274 10.26 -8.94 8.33
N ALA A 275 9.22 -8.16 8.65
CA ALA A 275 7.84 -8.62 8.72
C ALA A 275 7.36 -9.20 7.38
N VAL A 276 7.57 -8.48 6.28
CA VAL A 276 7.28 -8.95 4.91
C VAL A 276 8.06 -10.23 4.61
N SER A 277 9.35 -10.30 4.96
CA SER A 277 10.18 -11.51 4.73
C SER A 277 9.66 -12.73 5.48
N LEU A 278 9.10 -12.57 6.68
CA LEU A 278 8.47 -13.66 7.43
C LEU A 278 7.15 -14.10 6.79
N SER A 279 6.32 -13.15 6.36
CA SER A 279 5.05 -13.43 5.65
C SER A 279 5.31 -14.19 4.35
N LEU A 280 6.22 -13.71 3.50
CA LEU A 280 6.58 -14.35 2.23
C LEU A 280 7.13 -15.78 2.45
N LYS A 281 7.87 -16.03 3.54
CA LYS A 281 8.32 -17.39 3.90
C LYS A 281 7.14 -18.29 4.27
N ARG A 282 6.14 -17.77 4.97
CA ARG A 282 4.92 -18.50 5.34
C ARG A 282 4.08 -18.81 4.09
N GLU A 283 3.86 -17.84 3.23
CA GLU A 283 3.17 -17.99 1.94
C GLU A 283 3.85 -19.05 1.06
N GLY A 284 5.18 -19.00 0.94
CA GLY A 284 5.94 -20.02 0.21
C GLY A 284 5.82 -21.44 0.78
N ARG A 285 5.51 -21.58 2.09
CA ARG A 285 5.19 -22.87 2.71
C ARG A 285 3.78 -23.33 2.33
N ILE A 286 2.80 -22.42 2.40
CA ILE A 286 1.42 -22.68 2.00
C ILE A 286 1.37 -23.18 0.55
N ILE A 287 2.12 -22.54 -0.35
CA ILE A 287 2.21 -22.95 -1.76
C ILE A 287 2.74 -24.38 -1.89
N ARG A 288 3.83 -24.70 -1.18
CA ARG A 288 4.39 -26.06 -1.20
C ARG A 288 3.40 -27.10 -0.67
N GLU A 289 2.72 -26.81 0.43
CA GLU A 289 1.75 -27.74 1.02
C GLU A 289 0.56 -27.99 0.08
N ASN A 290 0.06 -26.95 -0.61
CA ASN A 290 -1.14 -27.04 -1.43
C ASN A 290 -0.90 -27.46 -2.90
N LEU A 291 0.36 -27.46 -3.37
CA LEU A 291 0.74 -27.92 -4.72
C LEU A 291 1.35 -29.34 -4.76
N ARG A 292 1.37 -30.05 -3.63
CA ARG A 292 1.80 -31.46 -3.59
C ARG A 292 1.03 -32.38 -4.56
N PRO A 293 -0.30 -32.22 -4.76
CA PRO A 293 -1.03 -33.04 -5.73
C PRO A 293 -0.49 -32.86 -7.15
N GLU A 294 -0.19 -31.62 -7.56
CA GLU A 294 0.32 -31.29 -8.89
C GLU A 294 1.76 -31.76 -9.11
N LEU A 295 2.57 -31.80 -8.05
CA LEU A 295 3.89 -32.44 -8.09
C LEU A 295 3.75 -33.96 -8.29
N ARG A 296 2.86 -34.62 -7.53
CA ARG A 296 2.65 -36.08 -7.61
C ARG A 296 2.04 -36.54 -8.93
N SER A 297 1.18 -35.73 -9.54
CA SER A 297 0.60 -36.01 -10.86
C SER A 297 1.57 -35.75 -12.01
N GLY A 298 2.72 -35.14 -11.73
CA GLY A 298 3.71 -34.75 -12.75
C GLY A 298 3.31 -33.49 -13.54
N LEU A 299 2.22 -32.80 -13.16
CA LEU A 299 1.82 -31.54 -13.79
C LEU A 299 2.87 -30.43 -13.57
N ILE A 300 3.50 -30.42 -12.39
CA ILE A 300 4.60 -29.53 -12.01
C ILE A 300 5.85 -30.38 -11.73
N SER A 301 6.99 -29.99 -12.29
CA SER A 301 8.27 -30.69 -12.02
C SER A 301 8.87 -30.29 -10.66
N GLU A 302 9.75 -31.13 -10.10
CA GLU A 302 10.44 -30.86 -8.82
C GLU A 302 11.17 -29.50 -8.81
N PRO A 303 11.93 -29.09 -9.85
CA PRO A 303 12.56 -27.77 -9.87
C PRO A 303 11.57 -26.61 -9.91
N GLU A 304 10.42 -26.80 -10.56
CA GLU A 304 9.35 -25.79 -10.62
C GLU A 304 8.64 -25.68 -9.28
N TYR A 305 8.34 -26.81 -8.63
CA TYR A 305 7.74 -26.84 -7.30
C TYR A 305 8.61 -26.10 -6.26
N GLU A 306 9.92 -26.36 -6.24
CA GLU A 306 10.85 -25.64 -5.36
C GLU A 306 10.99 -24.15 -5.73
N ALA A 307 10.94 -23.84 -7.02
CA ALA A 307 10.94 -22.46 -7.48
C ALA A 307 9.68 -21.72 -7.02
N LEU A 308 8.49 -22.33 -7.16
CA LEU A 308 7.20 -21.75 -6.77
C LEU A 308 7.11 -21.51 -5.27
N GLY A 309 7.69 -22.39 -4.45
CA GLY A 309 7.71 -22.24 -2.99
C GLY A 309 8.62 -21.13 -2.45
N SER A 310 9.44 -20.48 -3.28
CA SER A 310 10.45 -19.52 -2.79
C SER A 310 10.56 -18.26 -3.66
N VAL A 311 10.68 -17.09 -3.02
CA VAL A 311 10.85 -15.80 -3.71
C VAL A 311 12.09 -15.82 -4.63
N ARG A 312 13.23 -16.30 -4.12
CA ARG A 312 14.47 -16.40 -4.90
C ARG A 312 14.34 -17.37 -6.08
N GLY A 313 13.61 -18.48 -5.89
CA GLY A 313 13.32 -19.45 -6.94
C GLY A 313 12.50 -18.86 -8.07
N ARG A 314 11.37 -18.20 -7.74
CA ARG A 314 10.52 -17.49 -8.71
C ARG A 314 11.27 -16.39 -9.46
N LEU A 315 12.11 -15.62 -8.77
CA LEU A 315 12.90 -14.58 -9.41
C LEU A 315 13.88 -15.19 -10.41
N ARG A 316 14.60 -16.25 -10.03
CA ARG A 316 15.48 -16.98 -10.94
C ARG A 316 14.74 -17.57 -12.14
N SER A 317 13.58 -18.22 -11.94
CA SER A 317 12.81 -18.81 -13.05
C SER A 317 12.30 -17.73 -14.01
N THR A 318 11.78 -16.63 -13.47
CA THR A 318 11.29 -15.49 -14.26
C THR A 318 12.43 -14.79 -15.01
N MET A 319 13.59 -14.59 -14.38
CA MET A 319 14.76 -13.99 -15.03
C MET A 319 15.33 -14.89 -16.13
N ARG A 320 15.41 -16.21 -15.91
CA ARG A 320 15.80 -17.16 -16.97
C ARG A 320 14.84 -17.13 -18.15
N ALA A 321 13.53 -17.03 -17.88
CA ALA A 321 12.53 -16.89 -18.93
C ALA A 321 12.64 -15.55 -19.69
N PHE A 322 13.03 -14.46 -19.00
CA PHE A 322 13.31 -13.17 -19.63
C PHE A 322 14.42 -13.24 -20.67
N PHE A 323 15.54 -13.91 -20.35
CA PHE A 323 16.64 -14.11 -21.31
C PHE A 323 16.27 -15.00 -22.51
N LYS A 324 15.16 -15.74 -22.45
CA LYS A 324 14.64 -16.54 -23.56
C LYS A 324 13.64 -15.78 -24.44
N GLY A 325 13.20 -14.58 -24.03
CA GLY A 325 12.28 -13.73 -24.77
C GLY A 325 11.08 -13.24 -23.96
N LEU A 326 10.45 -12.16 -24.44
CA LEU A 326 9.34 -11.50 -23.74
C LEU A 326 8.10 -12.40 -23.63
N SER A 327 7.85 -13.26 -24.61
CA SER A 327 6.72 -14.21 -24.60
C SER A 327 6.90 -15.23 -23.47
N GLN A 328 8.08 -15.82 -23.36
CA GLN A 328 8.45 -16.81 -22.33
C GLN A 328 8.40 -16.19 -20.94
N TRP A 329 8.90 -14.96 -20.78
CA TRP A 329 8.78 -14.21 -19.53
C TRP A 329 7.32 -14.01 -19.10
N ARG A 330 6.44 -13.58 -20.02
CA ARG A 330 5.01 -13.40 -19.74
C ARG A 330 4.34 -14.72 -19.38
N SER A 331 4.63 -15.79 -20.13
CA SER A 331 4.11 -17.12 -19.83
C SER A 331 4.57 -17.59 -18.45
N GLN A 332 5.85 -17.41 -18.09
CA GLN A 332 6.39 -17.89 -16.81
C GLN A 332 5.75 -17.13 -15.64
N ARG A 333 5.55 -15.82 -15.81
CA ARG A 333 4.88 -14.98 -14.81
C ARG A 333 3.41 -15.39 -14.62
N ARG A 334 2.71 -15.75 -15.71
CA ARG A 334 1.33 -16.27 -15.65
C ARG A 334 1.25 -17.64 -15.00
N PHE A 335 2.16 -18.55 -15.35
CA PHE A 335 2.24 -19.88 -14.74
C PHE A 335 2.49 -19.78 -13.23
N ASN A 336 3.46 -18.95 -12.83
CA ASN A 336 3.76 -18.70 -11.42
C ASN A 336 2.56 -18.11 -10.67
N GLN A 337 1.76 -17.27 -11.33
CA GLN A 337 0.57 -16.66 -10.75
C GLN A 337 -0.57 -17.69 -10.60
N ALA A 338 -0.92 -18.42 -11.65
CA ALA A 338 -1.95 -19.46 -11.62
C ALA A 338 -1.66 -20.53 -10.56
N ALA A 339 -0.40 -20.95 -10.43
CA ALA A 339 0.00 -21.90 -9.39
C ALA A 339 -0.17 -21.35 -7.96
N SER A 340 0.04 -20.04 -7.78
CA SER A 340 -0.15 -19.41 -6.46
C SER A 340 -1.63 -19.24 -6.15
N GLU A 341 -2.43 -18.79 -7.12
CA GLU A 341 -3.89 -18.65 -7.00
C GLU A 341 -4.55 -19.99 -6.66
N LEU A 342 -4.16 -21.08 -7.33
CA LEU A 342 -4.63 -22.43 -7.00
C LEU A 342 -4.30 -22.81 -5.55
N ALA A 343 -3.05 -22.57 -5.13
CA ALA A 343 -2.58 -22.93 -3.80
C ALA A 343 -3.27 -22.13 -2.69
N PHE A 344 -3.41 -20.82 -2.86
CA PHE A 344 -4.09 -19.96 -1.90
C PHE A 344 -5.60 -20.19 -1.89
N HIS A 345 -6.22 -20.44 -3.05
CA HIS A 345 -7.63 -20.82 -3.12
C HIS A 345 -7.89 -22.07 -2.27
N ARG A 346 -7.08 -23.13 -2.40
CA ARG A 346 -7.19 -24.34 -1.56
C ARG A 346 -7.00 -24.02 -0.08
N HIS A 347 -6.01 -23.19 0.26
CA HIS A 347 -5.76 -22.79 1.64
C HIS A 347 -6.95 -22.01 2.25
N ARG A 348 -7.54 -21.07 1.49
CA ARG A 348 -8.72 -20.30 1.91
C ARG A 348 -9.97 -21.18 2.01
N ALA A 349 -10.20 -22.09 1.06
CA ALA A 349 -11.29 -23.05 1.10
C ALA A 349 -11.22 -23.96 2.33
N ALA A 350 -10.02 -24.45 2.69
CA ALA A 350 -9.80 -25.24 3.90
C ALA A 350 -10.10 -24.47 5.20
N ARG A 351 -10.08 -23.14 5.17
CA ARG A 351 -10.42 -22.24 6.28
C ARG A 351 -11.87 -21.74 6.24
N GLY A 352 -12.66 -22.17 5.25
CA GLY A 352 -14.04 -21.72 5.05
C GLY A 352 -14.18 -20.28 4.53
N LEU A 353 -13.13 -19.73 3.91
CA LEU A 353 -13.10 -18.34 3.42
C LEU A 353 -13.49 -18.20 1.94
N SER A 354 -13.46 -19.29 1.16
CA SER A 354 -13.80 -19.29 -0.27
C SER A 354 -14.69 -20.48 -0.65
N PRO A 355 -15.63 -20.32 -1.61
CA PRO A 355 -16.45 -21.43 -2.09
C PRO A 355 -15.60 -22.48 -2.81
N PRO A 356 -15.93 -23.79 -2.73
CA PRO A 356 -15.16 -24.85 -3.41
C PRO A 356 -15.17 -24.79 -4.95
N GLY A 357 -16.05 -23.98 -5.56
CA GLY A 357 -16.37 -24.05 -6.98
C GLY A 357 -15.31 -23.49 -7.93
N ASP A 358 -14.39 -22.65 -7.46
CA ASP A 358 -13.44 -21.94 -8.33
C ASP A 358 -12.13 -22.72 -8.57
N GLU A 359 -11.90 -23.83 -7.86
CA GLU A 359 -10.67 -24.62 -7.99
C GLU A 359 -10.44 -25.16 -9.41
N ALA A 360 -11.51 -25.63 -10.06
CA ALA A 360 -11.43 -26.18 -11.42
C ALA A 360 -10.95 -25.14 -12.44
N HIS A 361 -11.31 -23.87 -12.25
CA HIS A 361 -10.88 -22.78 -13.12
C HIS A 361 -9.36 -22.55 -13.01
N TYR A 362 -8.84 -22.46 -11.78
CA TYR A 362 -7.40 -22.27 -11.54
C TYR A 362 -6.56 -23.46 -12.04
N LEU A 363 -7.08 -24.68 -11.89
CA LEU A 363 -6.42 -25.87 -12.40
C LEU A 363 -6.38 -25.90 -13.93
N ASP A 364 -7.49 -25.55 -14.60
CA ASP A 364 -7.55 -25.47 -16.06
C ASP A 364 -6.57 -24.42 -16.62
N ASP A 365 -6.50 -23.25 -15.98
CA ASP A 365 -5.53 -22.21 -16.35
C ASP A 365 -4.07 -22.68 -16.19
N LEU A 366 -3.76 -23.41 -15.11
CA LEU A 366 -2.44 -23.98 -14.89
C LEU A 366 -2.06 -25.00 -15.98
N VAL A 367 -2.99 -25.91 -16.32
CA VAL A 367 -2.80 -26.92 -17.38
C VAL A 367 -2.62 -26.25 -18.75
N ARG A 368 -3.45 -25.26 -19.07
CA ARG A 368 -3.38 -24.51 -20.33
C ARG A 368 -2.06 -23.77 -20.49
N LEU A 369 -1.53 -23.20 -19.39
CA LEU A 369 -0.24 -22.51 -19.40
C LEU A 369 0.93 -23.48 -19.51
N ARG A 370 0.83 -24.69 -18.95
CA ARG A 370 1.83 -25.75 -19.12
C ARG A 370 2.02 -26.14 -20.58
N GLY A 371 0.94 -26.23 -21.36
CA GLY A 371 1.02 -26.54 -22.80
C GLY A 371 1.75 -25.51 -23.68
N ARG A 372 2.27 -24.42 -23.09
CA ARG A 372 3.08 -23.38 -23.78
C ARG A 372 4.57 -23.49 -23.49
N PHE A 373 5.01 -24.49 -22.73
CA PHE A 373 6.39 -24.70 -22.31
C PHE A 373 6.96 -26.02 -22.77
#